data_AF-Q55G31-F1
#
_entry.id   AF-Q55G31-F1
#
_cell.length_a   1.000
_cell.length_b   1.000
_cell.length_c   1.000
_cell.angle_alpha   90.00
_cell.angle_beta   90.00
_cell.angle_gamma   90.00
#
_symmetry.space_group_name_H-M   'P 1'
#
loop_
_entity.id
_entity.type
_entity.pdbx_description
1 polymer ?
#
loop_
_entity_poly.entity_id
_entity_poly.type
_entity_poly.pdbx_seq_one_letter_code
_entity_poly.pdbx_strand_id
1 'polypeptide(L)'
;MKTFVLFVILLCLTFLSISKSETCPFSQSLVSGASATYYTDPNAGNCGYENLMGPLGPGNLFIAALGPNLYNNGKNCGQCFNISSPYTNRSVVIMATDSCPDSGYCQRSSHFDLSTQAFDVLGAQSIGVLEGLTYYKVPCGVNGNVKIMMKDGSNDYWTAFLIYNSKVTIKDVSVKITGKSTYTSLTQSSYNYWISPNMVPGSFDVRIESVGGEFIYITIPKVESRKQYETSSQFSVDGCVGTPSGPSGGLGSPSTGASIGTPSDASSLTLYALFSLTILFLVMLN
;
A
#
# COMPACT_ATOMS: atom_id res chain seq x y z
N MET A 1 38.30 35.47 -12.38
CA MET A 1 38.48 34.20 -11.64
C MET A 1 37.51 34.04 -10.46
N LYS A 2 37.42 34.99 -9.51
CA LYS A 2 36.50 34.89 -8.34
C LYS A 2 35.01 34.76 -8.72
N THR A 3 34.54 35.50 -9.73
CA THR A 3 33.15 35.45 -10.23
C THR A 3 32.80 34.12 -10.89
N PHE A 4 33.74 33.51 -11.63
CA PHE A 4 33.55 32.20 -12.27
C PHE A 4 33.36 31.08 -11.23
N VAL A 5 34.16 31.08 -10.16
CA VAL A 5 34.06 30.08 -9.08
C VAL A 5 32.71 30.18 -8.35
N LEU A 6 32.23 31.39 -8.07
CA LEU A 6 30.94 31.60 -7.40
C LEU A 6 29.76 31.07 -8.25
N PHE A 7 29.83 31.26 -9.58
CA PHE A 7 28.79 30.78 -10.50
C PHE A 7 28.77 29.25 -10.59
N VAL A 8 29.94 28.59 -10.62
CA VAL A 8 30.04 27.12 -10.60
C VAL A 8 29.50 26.54 -9.28
N ILE A 9 29.78 27.18 -8.14
CA ILE A 9 29.22 26.76 -6.84
C ILE A 9 27.69 26.90 -6.84
N LEU A 10 27.15 28.02 -7.33
CA LEU A 10 25.71 28.23 -7.42
C LEU A 10 25.04 27.21 -8.36
N LEU A 11 25.68 26.90 -9.50
CA LEU A 11 25.21 25.87 -10.44
C LEU A 11 25.23 24.47 -9.80
N CYS A 12 26.28 24.13 -9.05
CA CYS A 12 26.37 22.89 -8.26
C CYS A 12 25.27 22.82 -7.19
N LEU A 13 24.98 23.92 -6.51
CA LEU A 13 23.90 24.00 -5.52
C LEU A 13 22.52 23.81 -6.17
N THR A 14 22.30 24.34 -7.37
CA THR A 14 21.07 24.08 -8.13
C THR A 14 20.96 22.64 -8.65
N PHE A 15 22.10 22.00 -8.97
CA PHE A 15 22.15 20.58 -9.36
C PHE A 15 21.83 19.62 -8.20
N LEU A 16 22.08 20.03 -6.95
CA LEU A 16 21.69 19.24 -5.76
C LEU A 16 20.18 19.26 -5.50
N SER A 17 19.43 20.17 -6.12
CA SER A 17 17.97 20.22 -6.06
C SER A 17 17.31 19.46 -7.21
N ILE A 18 17.88 18.33 -7.64
CA ILE A 18 17.13 17.36 -8.45
C ILE A 18 15.91 16.97 -7.62
N SER A 19 14.77 17.58 -7.93
CA SER A 19 13.46 17.12 -7.49
C SER A 19 13.29 15.74 -8.11
N LYS A 20 13.70 14.70 -7.37
CA LYS A 20 13.37 13.33 -7.72
C LYS A 20 11.85 13.30 -7.80
N SER A 21 11.31 13.05 -8.99
CA SER A 21 9.88 12.80 -9.12
C SER A 21 9.56 11.64 -8.20
N GLU A 22 8.80 11.91 -7.14
CA GLU A 22 8.38 10.87 -6.21
C GLU A 22 7.48 9.92 -6.99
N THR A 23 7.91 8.67 -7.08
CA THR A 23 7.17 7.60 -7.74
C THR A 23 6.32 6.91 -6.70
N CYS A 24 5.07 6.56 -7.06
CA CYS A 24 4.19 5.79 -6.18
C CYS A 24 4.92 4.56 -5.61
N PRO A 25 4.80 4.24 -4.31
CA PRO A 25 5.50 3.14 -3.63
C PRO A 25 5.21 1.75 -4.20
N PHE A 26 4.24 1.61 -5.11
CA PHE A 26 3.94 0.38 -5.82
C PHE A 26 3.49 0.69 -7.25
N SER A 27 3.66 -0.30 -8.15
CA SER A 27 3.15 -0.17 -9.51
C SER A 27 1.63 -0.04 -9.53
N GLN A 28 1.16 0.95 -10.29
CA GLN A 28 -0.25 1.17 -10.60
C GLN A 28 -0.61 0.69 -12.01
N SER A 29 0.12 -0.29 -12.55
CA SER A 29 -0.20 -0.89 -13.86
C SER A 29 -1.62 -1.45 -13.89
N LEU A 30 -2.37 -1.08 -14.93
CA LEU A 30 -3.70 -1.62 -15.17
C LEU A 30 -3.62 -3.09 -15.58
N VAL A 31 -4.37 -3.93 -14.88
CA VAL A 31 -4.57 -5.34 -15.21
C VAL A 31 -5.98 -5.51 -15.75
N SER A 32 -6.10 -6.22 -16.87
CA SER A 32 -7.38 -6.49 -17.54
C SER A 32 -7.77 -7.96 -17.44
N GLY A 33 -9.06 -8.25 -17.59
CA GLY A 33 -9.58 -9.62 -17.62
C GLY A 33 -9.75 -10.23 -16.23
N ALA A 34 -9.88 -9.41 -15.19
CA ALA A 34 -10.25 -9.89 -13.86
C ALA A 34 -11.74 -10.29 -13.82
N SER A 35 -12.08 -11.14 -12.86
CA SER A 35 -13.47 -11.49 -12.55
C SER A 35 -13.82 -11.23 -11.10
N ALA A 36 -15.11 -11.15 -10.80
CA ALA A 36 -15.60 -11.04 -9.43
C ALA A 36 -16.87 -11.85 -9.17
N THR A 37 -16.93 -12.45 -7.99
CA THR A 37 -18.15 -12.99 -7.35
C THR A 37 -18.47 -12.15 -6.11
N TYR A 38 -19.47 -12.55 -5.34
CA TYR A 38 -19.78 -11.92 -4.07
C TYR A 38 -20.11 -12.91 -2.96
N TYR A 39 -19.95 -12.45 -1.73
CA TYR A 39 -20.34 -13.16 -0.51
C TYR A 39 -21.09 -12.25 0.46
N THR A 40 -21.95 -12.85 1.30
CA THR A 40 -22.99 -12.13 2.06
C THR A 40 -22.61 -11.77 3.49
N ASP A 41 -21.58 -12.39 4.07
CA ASP A 41 -21.25 -12.25 5.50
C ASP A 41 -19.80 -11.76 5.75
N PRO A 42 -19.44 -10.54 5.29
CA PRO A 42 -18.10 -9.96 5.45
C PRO A 42 -17.84 -9.45 6.87
N ASN A 43 -17.95 -10.30 7.88
CA ASN A 43 -17.74 -9.91 9.28
C ASN A 43 -16.26 -9.95 9.68
N ALA A 44 -15.52 -10.94 9.19
CA ALA A 44 -14.10 -11.13 9.44
C ALA A 44 -13.43 -11.74 8.21
N GLY A 45 -12.10 -11.83 8.24
CA GLY A 45 -11.33 -12.48 7.19
C GLY A 45 -9.96 -12.92 7.65
N ASN A 46 -9.27 -13.68 6.79
CA ASN A 46 -7.99 -14.28 7.06
C ASN A 46 -6.86 -13.25 7.29
N CYS A 47 -7.04 -11.97 6.95
CA CYS A 47 -6.03 -10.94 7.21
C CYS A 47 -5.94 -10.45 8.67
N GLY A 48 -6.69 -11.05 9.59
CA GLY A 48 -6.51 -10.82 11.04
C GLY A 48 -7.16 -9.54 11.58
N TYR A 49 -7.94 -8.83 10.77
CA TYR A 49 -8.65 -7.60 11.16
C TYR A 49 -9.85 -7.82 12.08
N GLU A 50 -10.17 -9.08 12.41
CA GLU A 50 -11.32 -9.45 13.25
C GLU A 50 -12.62 -8.84 12.69
N ASN A 51 -13.42 -8.17 13.50
CA ASN A 51 -14.58 -7.44 13.03
C ASN A 51 -14.14 -6.31 12.07
N LEU A 52 -14.52 -6.38 10.79
CA LEU A 52 -14.15 -5.39 9.77
C LEU A 52 -14.73 -3.99 10.03
N MET A 53 -15.79 -3.88 10.83
CA MET A 53 -16.33 -2.61 11.33
C MET A 53 -15.78 -2.22 12.71
N GLY A 54 -14.92 -3.05 13.30
CA GLY A 54 -14.29 -2.83 14.59
C GLY A 54 -12.99 -2.04 14.51
N PRO A 55 -12.28 -1.86 15.65
CA PRO A 55 -11.10 -1.01 15.75
C PRO A 55 -9.90 -1.42 14.87
N LEU A 56 -9.80 -2.69 14.50
CA LEU A 56 -8.73 -3.22 13.65
C LEU A 56 -9.11 -3.25 12.16
N GLY A 57 -10.40 -3.15 11.85
CA GLY A 57 -10.93 -3.24 10.50
C GLY A 57 -10.88 -1.91 9.75
N PRO A 58 -11.20 -1.93 8.44
CA PRO A 58 -11.27 -0.73 7.61
C PRO A 58 -12.44 0.21 7.96
N GLY A 59 -13.42 -0.23 8.76
CA GLY A 59 -14.56 0.60 9.14
C GLY A 59 -15.59 0.82 8.02
N ASN A 60 -15.49 0.06 6.94
CA ASN A 60 -16.45 0.01 5.84
C ASN A 60 -16.45 -1.40 5.21
N LEU A 61 -17.48 -1.71 4.43
CA LEU A 61 -17.61 -3.02 3.77
C LEU A 61 -17.18 -3.00 2.29
N PHE A 62 -16.45 -1.99 1.81
CA PHE A 62 -15.81 -2.07 0.48
C PHE A 62 -14.54 -2.92 0.56
N ILE A 63 -14.74 -4.22 0.64
CA ILE A 63 -13.71 -5.22 0.95
C ILE A 63 -13.81 -6.41 -0.01
N ALA A 64 -12.72 -7.19 -0.08
CA ALA A 64 -12.63 -8.39 -0.90
C ALA A 64 -11.85 -9.53 -0.22
N ALA A 65 -12.29 -10.76 -0.48
CA ALA A 65 -11.49 -11.96 -0.36
C ALA A 65 -10.75 -12.20 -1.68
N LEU A 66 -9.42 -12.33 -1.62
CA LEU A 66 -8.60 -12.50 -2.83
C LEU A 66 -8.40 -13.98 -3.14
N GLY A 67 -8.47 -14.36 -4.42
CA GLY A 67 -8.00 -15.67 -4.88
C GLY A 67 -6.52 -15.91 -4.58
N PRO A 68 -6.01 -17.15 -4.47
CA PRO A 68 -4.69 -17.44 -3.90
C PRO A 68 -3.51 -16.74 -4.61
N ASN A 69 -3.59 -16.59 -5.94
CA ASN A 69 -2.59 -15.88 -6.74
C ASN A 69 -2.45 -14.40 -6.32
N LEU A 70 -3.59 -13.72 -6.12
CA LEU A 70 -3.64 -12.34 -5.66
C LEU A 70 -3.41 -12.23 -4.16
N TYR A 71 -3.90 -13.18 -3.36
CA TYR A 71 -3.69 -13.18 -1.92
C TYR A 71 -2.21 -13.30 -1.55
N ASN A 72 -1.47 -14.12 -2.31
CA ASN A 72 -0.03 -14.31 -2.19
C ASN A 72 0.41 -14.60 -0.74
N ASN A 73 -0.25 -15.57 -0.11
CA ASN A 73 0.03 -16.02 1.25
C ASN A 73 0.04 -14.86 2.27
N GLY A 74 -0.96 -13.97 2.21
CA GLY A 74 -1.12 -12.84 3.13
C GLY A 74 -0.35 -11.57 2.74
N LYS A 75 0.55 -11.62 1.74
CA LYS A 75 1.38 -10.46 1.35
C LYS A 75 0.57 -9.28 0.80
N ASN A 76 -0.63 -9.51 0.29
CA ASN A 76 -1.53 -8.44 -0.16
C ASN A 76 -2.65 -8.12 0.84
N CYS A 77 -2.60 -8.63 2.08
CA CYS A 77 -3.52 -8.16 3.12
C CYS A 77 -3.36 -6.66 3.36
N GLY A 78 -4.49 -5.94 3.42
CA GLY A 78 -4.51 -4.48 3.54
C GLY A 78 -4.16 -3.73 2.25
N GLN A 79 -3.86 -4.42 1.14
CA GLN A 79 -3.71 -3.75 -0.16
C GLN A 79 -5.07 -3.25 -0.65
N CYS A 80 -5.13 -1.99 -1.10
CA CYS A 80 -6.30 -1.47 -1.77
C CYS A 80 -6.18 -1.55 -3.30
N PHE A 81 -7.31 -1.82 -3.94
CA PHE A 81 -7.43 -1.95 -5.40
C PHE A 81 -8.58 -1.08 -5.89
N ASN A 82 -8.36 -0.34 -6.96
CA ASN A 82 -9.43 0.25 -7.75
C ASN A 82 -9.84 -0.76 -8.81
N ILE A 83 -11.11 -1.16 -8.81
CA ILE A 83 -11.69 -2.13 -9.74
C ILE A 83 -12.74 -1.42 -10.58
N SER A 84 -12.65 -1.53 -11.91
CA SER A 84 -13.60 -0.93 -12.86
C SER A 84 -14.37 -2.01 -13.62
N SER A 85 -15.64 -1.73 -13.90
CA SER A 85 -16.56 -2.68 -14.52
C SER A 85 -17.14 -2.19 -15.84
N PRO A 86 -17.16 -3.02 -16.90
CA PRO A 86 -17.83 -2.71 -18.16
C PRO A 86 -19.36 -2.79 -18.06
N TYR A 87 -19.91 -3.45 -17.03
CA TYR A 87 -21.36 -3.61 -16.85
C TYR A 87 -22.04 -2.31 -16.41
N THR A 88 -21.33 -1.49 -15.63
CA THR A 88 -21.86 -0.24 -15.04
C THR A 88 -21.06 0.99 -15.45
N ASN A 89 -19.88 0.83 -16.05
CA ASN A 89 -18.91 1.91 -16.28
C ASN A 89 -18.54 2.67 -15.00
N ARG A 90 -18.59 1.98 -13.85
CA ARG A 90 -18.25 2.50 -12.53
C ARG A 90 -17.04 1.77 -12.00
N SER A 91 -16.43 2.40 -11.00
CA SER A 91 -15.31 1.83 -10.27
C SER A 91 -15.54 1.86 -8.77
N VAL A 92 -14.88 0.95 -8.06
CA VAL A 92 -14.91 0.84 -6.60
C VAL A 92 -13.49 0.62 -6.08
N VAL A 93 -13.15 1.29 -4.98
CA VAL A 93 -11.92 0.99 -4.25
C VAL A 93 -12.27 0.03 -3.14
N ILE A 94 -11.62 -1.13 -3.14
CA ILE A 94 -11.75 -2.14 -2.08
C ILE A 94 -10.45 -2.32 -1.32
N MET A 95 -10.54 -2.80 -0.08
CA MET A 95 -9.39 -3.33 0.68
C MET A 95 -9.43 -4.86 0.69
N ALA A 96 -8.28 -5.49 0.45
CA ALA A 96 -8.12 -6.92 0.65
C ALA A 96 -8.08 -7.28 2.14
N THR A 97 -9.09 -7.99 2.62
CA THR A 97 -9.26 -8.34 4.03
C THR A 97 -9.32 -9.85 4.28
N ASP A 98 -9.39 -10.65 3.22
CA ASP A 98 -9.59 -12.08 3.32
C ASP A 98 -8.96 -12.85 2.15
N SER A 99 -8.98 -14.17 2.25
CA SER A 99 -8.57 -15.12 1.23
C SER A 99 -9.81 -15.89 0.74
N CYS A 100 -9.97 -16.02 -0.58
CA CYS A 100 -10.90 -16.98 -1.17
C CYS A 100 -10.08 -18.22 -1.62
N PRO A 101 -10.01 -19.30 -0.81
CA PRO A 101 -9.23 -20.48 -1.15
C PRO A 101 -9.98 -21.47 -2.05
N ASP A 102 -11.26 -21.24 -2.32
CA ASP A 102 -12.14 -22.19 -2.96
C ASP A 102 -11.70 -22.56 -4.38
N SER A 103 -12.03 -23.77 -4.81
CA SER A 103 -11.86 -24.19 -6.20
C SER A 103 -12.75 -23.37 -7.14
N GLY A 104 -12.41 -23.33 -8.43
CA GLY A 104 -13.23 -22.65 -9.44
C GLY A 104 -12.79 -21.20 -9.64
N TYR A 105 -13.71 -20.24 -9.48
CA TYR A 105 -13.46 -18.83 -9.79
C TYR A 105 -12.26 -18.25 -9.03
N CYS A 106 -12.11 -18.58 -7.74
CA CYS A 106 -11.02 -18.08 -6.91
C CYS A 106 -9.62 -18.57 -7.33
N GLN A 107 -9.53 -19.64 -8.11
CA GLN A 107 -8.25 -20.14 -8.64
C GLN A 107 -7.80 -19.44 -9.92
N ARG A 108 -8.61 -18.52 -10.47
CA ARG A 108 -8.22 -17.72 -11.63
C ARG A 108 -7.05 -16.80 -11.29
N SER A 109 -6.34 -16.32 -12.31
CA SER A 109 -5.16 -15.45 -12.15
C SER A 109 -5.50 -14.12 -11.47
N SER A 110 -6.70 -13.58 -11.71
CA SER A 110 -7.19 -12.35 -11.09
C SER A 110 -8.68 -12.47 -10.81
N HIS A 111 -9.01 -12.82 -9.57
CA HIS A 111 -10.37 -12.94 -9.09
C HIS A 111 -10.55 -12.26 -7.74
N PHE A 112 -11.64 -11.51 -7.60
CA PHE A 112 -12.05 -10.84 -6.37
C PHE A 112 -13.40 -11.38 -5.93
N ASP A 113 -13.46 -12.02 -4.76
CA ASP A 113 -14.74 -12.34 -4.14
C ASP A 113 -15.13 -11.16 -3.24
N LEU A 114 -16.09 -10.36 -3.69
CA LEU A 114 -16.40 -9.05 -3.13
C LEU A 114 -17.48 -9.15 -2.06
N SER A 115 -17.51 -8.22 -1.12
CA SER A 115 -18.76 -7.97 -0.40
C SER A 115 -19.89 -7.64 -1.39
N THR A 116 -21.14 -7.95 -1.02
CA THR A 116 -22.32 -7.51 -1.79
C THR A 116 -22.32 -6.01 -2.06
N GLN A 117 -21.96 -5.20 -1.06
CA GLN A 117 -21.89 -3.75 -1.18
C GLN A 117 -20.88 -3.28 -2.25
N ALA A 118 -19.71 -3.91 -2.36
CA ALA A 118 -18.74 -3.59 -3.41
C ALA A 118 -19.18 -4.15 -4.78
N PHE A 119 -19.75 -5.35 -4.81
CA PHE A 119 -20.23 -5.99 -6.04
C PHE A 119 -21.34 -5.16 -6.71
N ASP A 120 -22.29 -4.65 -5.94
CA ASP A 120 -23.43 -3.85 -6.43
C ASP A 120 -23.02 -2.51 -7.08
N VAL A 121 -21.81 -2.01 -6.78
CA VAL A 121 -21.25 -0.87 -7.52
C VAL A 121 -20.91 -1.26 -8.96
N LEU A 122 -20.39 -2.48 -9.13
CA LEU A 122 -19.81 -2.97 -10.37
C LEU A 122 -20.83 -3.67 -11.27
N GLY A 123 -21.87 -4.31 -10.73
CA GLY A 123 -22.90 -4.99 -11.53
C GLY A 123 -24.02 -5.57 -10.68
N ALA A 124 -25.05 -6.10 -11.34
CA ALA A 124 -26.20 -6.70 -10.66
C ALA A 124 -25.87 -8.13 -10.17
N GLN A 125 -26.24 -8.46 -8.93
CA GLN A 125 -26.04 -9.80 -8.34
C GLN A 125 -26.61 -10.95 -9.19
N SER A 126 -27.67 -10.69 -9.96
CA SER A 126 -28.28 -11.67 -10.87
C SER A 126 -27.34 -12.13 -12.00
N ILE A 127 -26.25 -11.41 -12.26
CA ILE A 127 -25.20 -11.82 -13.21
C ILE A 127 -24.37 -12.98 -12.63
N GLY A 128 -24.29 -13.09 -11.30
CA GLY A 128 -23.52 -14.10 -10.57
C GLY A 128 -22.01 -13.86 -10.59
N VAL A 129 -21.43 -13.74 -11.79
CA VAL A 129 -19.98 -13.51 -11.98
C VAL A 129 -19.77 -12.36 -12.95
N LEU A 130 -19.12 -11.30 -12.48
CA LEU A 130 -18.67 -10.22 -13.36
C LEU A 130 -17.38 -10.65 -14.04
N GLU A 131 -17.31 -10.50 -15.36
CA GLU A 131 -16.16 -10.86 -16.20
C GLU A 131 -15.61 -9.61 -16.91
N GLY A 132 -14.35 -9.64 -17.30
CA GLY A 132 -13.74 -8.54 -18.06
C GLY A 132 -13.54 -7.26 -17.25
N LEU A 133 -13.42 -7.37 -15.92
CA LEU A 133 -13.07 -6.26 -15.05
C LEU A 133 -11.62 -5.83 -15.29
N THR A 134 -11.33 -4.57 -14.98
CA THR A 134 -9.95 -4.07 -14.89
C THR A 134 -9.65 -3.61 -13.48
N TYR A 135 -8.39 -3.70 -13.07
CA TYR A 135 -7.99 -3.21 -11.74
C TYR A 135 -6.54 -2.75 -11.70
N TYR A 136 -6.21 -1.95 -10.69
CA TYR A 136 -4.85 -1.58 -10.33
C TYR A 136 -4.76 -1.26 -8.84
N LYS A 137 -3.53 -1.28 -8.30
CA LYS A 137 -3.27 -0.95 -6.89
C LYS A 137 -3.40 0.56 -6.66
N VAL A 138 -4.03 0.93 -5.55
CA VAL A 138 -4.14 2.32 -5.09
C VAL A 138 -3.78 2.40 -3.61
N PRO A 139 -3.39 3.59 -3.12
CA PRO A 139 -3.27 3.80 -1.69
C PRO A 139 -4.59 3.60 -0.98
N CYS A 140 -4.56 3.05 0.22
CA CYS A 140 -5.76 2.93 1.04
C CYS A 140 -6.19 4.28 1.60
N GLY A 141 -7.49 4.58 1.53
CA GLY A 141 -8.08 5.70 2.23
C GLY A 141 -8.17 5.38 3.72
N VAL A 142 -7.23 5.85 4.52
CA VAL A 142 -7.24 5.68 5.99
C VAL A 142 -6.92 7.00 6.67
N ASN A 143 -7.48 7.19 7.87
CA ASN A 143 -7.18 8.33 8.74
C ASN A 143 -6.16 7.92 9.80
N GLY A 144 -5.30 8.86 10.18
CA GLY A 144 -4.27 8.63 11.20
C GLY A 144 -3.08 7.83 10.67
N ASN A 145 -2.28 7.35 11.63
CA ASN A 145 -0.98 6.75 11.38
C ASN A 145 -1.06 5.23 11.30
N VAL A 146 0.04 4.60 10.90
CA VAL A 146 0.16 3.14 10.94
C VAL A 146 -0.04 2.67 12.38
N LYS A 147 -0.71 1.54 12.56
CA LYS A 147 -0.97 0.96 13.87
C LYS A 147 -0.42 -0.45 13.97
N ILE A 148 -0.06 -0.83 15.18
CA ILE A 148 0.46 -2.15 15.51
C ILE A 148 -0.34 -2.74 16.66
N MET A 149 -0.74 -3.99 16.53
CA MET A 149 -1.40 -4.76 17.59
C MET A 149 -0.61 -6.04 17.85
N MET A 150 -0.41 -6.35 19.12
CA MET A 150 0.24 -7.59 19.54
C MET A 150 -0.80 -8.68 19.72
N LYS A 151 -0.69 -9.77 18.95
CA LYS A 151 -1.69 -10.85 18.86
C LYS A 151 -2.05 -11.41 20.24
N ASP A 152 -3.29 -11.90 20.35
CA ASP A 152 -3.68 -12.72 21.50
C ASP A 152 -2.70 -13.88 21.73
N GLY A 153 -2.34 -14.08 22.99
CA GLY A 153 -1.31 -15.04 23.44
C GLY A 153 0.14 -14.50 23.41
N SER A 154 0.36 -13.25 22.97
CA SER A 154 1.70 -12.64 23.04
C SER A 154 2.19 -12.52 24.49
N ASN A 155 3.44 -12.92 24.71
CA ASN A 155 4.12 -12.95 26.00
C ASN A 155 5.62 -12.68 25.81
N ASP A 156 6.38 -12.62 26.91
CA ASP A 156 7.80 -12.27 26.90
C ASP A 156 8.71 -13.22 26.11
N TYR A 157 8.21 -14.36 25.62
CA TYR A 157 8.97 -15.35 24.85
C TYR A 157 8.52 -15.43 23.38
N TRP A 158 7.24 -15.15 23.12
CA TRP A 158 6.65 -15.22 21.78
C TRP A 158 5.68 -14.07 21.55
N THR A 159 5.77 -13.43 20.40
CA THR A 159 4.83 -12.36 20.01
C THR A 159 4.56 -12.44 18.51
N ALA A 160 3.36 -12.04 18.11
CA ALA A 160 3.07 -11.78 16.71
C ALA A 160 2.41 -10.41 16.56
N PHE A 161 2.75 -9.68 15.50
CA PHE A 161 2.28 -8.32 15.28
C PHE A 161 1.34 -8.24 14.08
N LEU A 162 0.18 -7.64 14.26
CA LEU A 162 -0.66 -7.17 13.16
C LEU A 162 -0.31 -5.70 12.89
N ILE A 163 0.16 -5.40 11.68
CA ILE A 163 0.32 -4.03 11.21
C ILE A 163 -0.92 -3.67 10.39
N TYR A 164 -1.57 -2.56 10.73
CA TYR A 164 -2.83 -2.15 10.12
C TYR A 164 -2.94 -0.62 10.04
N ASN A 165 -4.04 -0.12 9.49
CA ASN A 165 -4.25 1.31 9.24
C ASN A 165 -3.14 1.96 8.39
N SER A 166 -2.62 1.22 7.41
CA SER A 166 -1.57 1.68 6.49
C SER A 166 -2.15 2.08 5.15
N LYS A 167 -1.64 3.18 4.56
CA LYS A 167 -1.96 3.57 3.18
C LYS A 167 -1.29 2.67 2.15
N VAL A 168 -0.17 2.05 2.53
CA VAL A 168 0.77 1.35 1.65
C VAL A 168 1.03 -0.06 2.18
N THR A 169 1.15 -1.03 1.29
CA THR A 169 1.46 -2.42 1.65
C THR A 169 2.77 -2.52 2.42
N ILE A 170 2.77 -3.34 3.48
CA ILE A 170 3.94 -3.59 4.31
C ILE A 170 4.83 -4.63 3.64
N LYS A 171 6.11 -4.32 3.51
CA LYS A 171 7.13 -5.18 2.91
C LYS A 171 7.84 -6.05 3.95
N ASP A 172 8.21 -5.45 5.08
CA ASP A 172 8.91 -6.15 6.17
C ASP A 172 8.51 -5.55 7.52
N VAL A 173 8.53 -6.37 8.56
CA VAL A 173 8.51 -5.94 9.94
C VAL A 173 9.68 -6.59 10.63
N SER A 174 10.45 -5.81 11.38
CA SER A 174 11.65 -6.27 12.05
C SER A 174 11.72 -5.74 13.47
N VAL A 175 12.35 -6.51 14.36
CA VAL A 175 12.46 -6.16 15.79
C VAL A 175 13.92 -6.07 16.20
N LYS A 176 14.24 -5.05 17.01
CA LYS A 176 15.51 -4.93 17.72
C LYS A 176 15.22 -5.08 19.21
N ILE A 177 15.53 -6.26 19.73
CA ILE A 177 15.26 -6.66 21.11
C ILE A 177 16.30 -6.05 22.05
N THR A 178 15.92 -5.73 23.29
CA THR A 178 16.86 -5.29 24.34
C THR A 178 18.08 -6.21 24.43
N GLY A 179 19.27 -5.62 24.46
CA GLY A 179 20.55 -6.34 24.47
C GLY A 179 21.08 -6.74 23.08
N LYS A 180 20.30 -6.59 22.02
CA LYS A 180 20.76 -6.76 20.63
C LYS A 180 21.01 -5.40 19.97
N SER A 181 21.97 -5.36 19.05
CA SER A 181 22.32 -4.15 18.27
C SER A 181 21.65 -4.10 16.90
N THR A 182 21.02 -5.19 16.45
CA THR A 182 20.49 -5.32 15.08
C THR A 182 18.99 -5.62 15.06
N TYR A 183 18.33 -5.16 14.00
CA TYR A 183 16.97 -5.53 13.67
C TYR A 183 16.95 -6.93 13.04
N THR A 184 16.06 -7.79 13.51
CA THR A 184 15.80 -9.12 12.94
C THR A 184 14.45 -9.07 12.22
N SER A 185 14.43 -9.35 10.92
CA SER A 185 13.19 -9.45 10.14
C SER A 185 12.32 -10.61 10.63
N LEU A 186 11.02 -10.37 10.66
CA LEU A 186 10.02 -11.32 11.09
C LEU A 186 9.41 -12.04 9.89
N THR A 187 8.90 -13.25 10.12
CA THR A 187 8.16 -13.98 9.09
C THR A 187 6.70 -13.54 9.11
N GLN A 188 6.19 -13.03 7.98
CA GLN A 188 4.75 -12.82 7.81
C GLN A 188 4.04 -14.17 7.66
N SER A 189 3.00 -14.39 8.45
CA SER A 189 2.13 -15.54 8.33
C SER A 189 1.15 -15.38 7.17
N SER A 190 0.57 -16.52 6.74
CA SER A 190 -0.52 -16.52 5.75
C SER A 190 -1.75 -15.75 6.20
N TYR A 191 -1.88 -15.43 7.48
CA TYR A 191 -2.99 -14.72 8.10
C TYR A 191 -2.59 -13.31 8.58
N ASN A 192 -1.55 -12.73 7.96
CA ASN A 192 -1.11 -11.34 8.12
C ASN A 192 -0.54 -10.94 9.50
N TYR A 193 0.04 -11.89 10.22
CA TYR A 193 0.78 -11.58 11.44
C TYR A 193 2.28 -11.76 11.24
N TRP A 194 3.07 -10.84 11.76
CA TRP A 194 4.53 -10.89 11.73
C TRP A 194 5.04 -11.57 12.99
N ILE A 195 5.59 -12.77 12.86
CA ILE A 195 5.90 -13.66 13.97
C ILE A 195 7.31 -13.40 14.50
N SER A 196 7.41 -13.09 15.80
CA SER A 196 8.65 -13.01 16.57
C SER A 196 8.70 -14.16 17.59
N PRO A 197 9.40 -15.27 17.28
CA PRO A 197 9.42 -16.45 18.14
C PRO A 197 10.41 -16.37 19.31
N ASN A 198 11.24 -15.32 19.36
CA ASN A 198 12.36 -15.21 20.30
C ASN A 198 12.35 -13.85 21.00
N MET A 199 11.26 -13.52 21.67
CA MET A 199 11.17 -12.30 22.49
C MET A 199 11.94 -12.46 23.80
N VAL A 200 12.23 -11.34 24.46
CA VAL A 200 12.71 -11.30 25.85
C VAL A 200 11.92 -10.23 26.61
N PRO A 201 11.79 -10.34 27.95
CA PRO A 201 11.17 -9.29 28.75
C PRO A 201 11.87 -7.94 28.58
N GLY A 202 11.09 -6.86 28.57
CA GLY A 202 11.57 -5.48 28.47
C GLY A 202 11.21 -4.80 27.15
N SER A 203 11.79 -3.62 26.94
CA SER A 203 11.50 -2.80 25.77
C SER A 203 12.10 -3.37 24.49
N PHE A 204 11.52 -3.04 23.35
CA PHE A 204 12.07 -3.39 22.05
C PHE A 204 11.63 -2.37 21.00
N ASP A 205 12.43 -2.23 19.94
CA ASP A 205 12.07 -1.39 18.81
C ASP A 205 11.48 -2.25 17.69
N VAL A 206 10.40 -1.77 17.09
CA VAL A 206 9.84 -2.33 15.86
C VAL A 206 10.13 -1.36 14.72
N ARG A 207 10.60 -1.90 13.60
CA ARG A 207 10.78 -1.17 12.33
C ARG A 207 9.87 -1.81 11.29
N ILE A 208 9.01 -0.98 10.70
CA ILE A 208 8.02 -1.35 9.69
C ILE A 208 8.48 -0.73 8.36
N GLU A 209 8.68 -1.55 7.34
CA GLU A 209 9.08 -1.11 5.99
C GLU A 209 7.90 -1.21 5.03
N SER A 210 7.61 -0.15 4.27
CA SER A 210 6.63 -0.19 3.19
C SER A 210 7.23 -0.77 1.90
N VAL A 211 6.40 -1.18 0.95
CA VAL A 211 6.86 -1.58 -0.39
C VAL A 211 7.58 -0.45 -1.15
N GLY A 212 7.40 0.81 -0.73
CA GLY A 212 8.14 1.97 -1.24
C GLY A 212 9.53 2.13 -0.65
N GLY A 213 9.92 1.32 0.34
CA GLY A 213 11.21 1.40 1.03
C GLY A 213 11.27 2.46 2.14
N GLU A 214 10.13 3.05 2.50
CA GLU A 214 10.04 3.93 3.67
C GLU A 214 9.97 3.12 4.96
N PHE A 215 10.50 3.69 6.04
CA PHE A 215 10.51 3.07 7.36
C PHE A 215 9.73 3.89 8.38
N ILE A 216 8.97 3.18 9.22
CA ILE A 216 8.39 3.71 10.45
C ILE A 216 8.97 2.95 11.63
N TYR A 217 9.33 3.67 12.69
CA TYR A 217 9.90 3.11 13.91
C TYR A 217 8.95 3.35 15.08
N ILE A 218 8.86 2.37 15.98
CA ILE A 218 8.17 2.53 17.25
C ILE A 218 8.89 1.72 18.33
N THR A 219 9.06 2.32 19.51
CA THR A 219 9.56 1.62 20.70
C THR A 219 8.35 1.15 21.52
N ILE A 220 8.29 -0.15 21.81
CA ILE A 220 7.27 -0.76 22.65
C ILE A 220 7.91 -1.08 24.02
N PRO A 221 7.33 -0.62 25.14
CA PRO A 221 7.97 -0.70 26.45
C PRO A 221 8.07 -2.13 27.02
N LYS A 222 7.12 -2.99 26.66
CA LYS A 222 7.06 -4.40 27.07
C LYS A 222 6.02 -5.13 26.23
N VAL A 223 6.06 -6.46 26.26
CA VAL A 223 5.04 -7.27 25.61
C VAL A 223 3.73 -7.22 26.39
N GLU A 224 2.64 -6.84 25.71
CA GLU A 224 1.28 -6.88 26.25
C GLU A 224 0.32 -7.48 25.20
N SER A 225 -0.28 -8.64 25.52
CA SER A 225 -1.28 -9.27 24.65
C SER A 225 -2.41 -8.28 24.33
N ARG A 226 -2.84 -8.25 23.06
CA ARG A 226 -3.91 -7.40 22.51
C ARG A 226 -3.63 -5.89 22.52
N LYS A 227 -2.49 -5.45 23.06
CA LYS A 227 -2.19 -4.02 23.14
C LYS A 227 -1.98 -3.45 21.75
N GLN A 228 -2.62 -2.31 21.52
CA GLN A 228 -2.51 -1.54 20.29
C GLN A 228 -1.68 -0.29 20.54
N TYR A 229 -0.83 0.04 19.57
CA TYR A 229 -0.10 1.31 19.50
C TYR A 229 -0.34 1.95 18.15
N GLU A 230 -0.46 3.27 18.13
CA GLU A 230 -0.39 4.07 16.91
C GLU A 230 1.02 4.64 16.79
N THR A 231 1.60 4.55 15.60
CA THR A 231 2.94 5.09 15.33
C THR A 231 2.88 6.62 15.16
N SER A 232 4.05 7.24 14.99
CA SER A 232 4.15 8.70 14.80
C SER A 232 3.82 9.18 13.39
N SER A 233 3.69 8.29 12.40
CA SER A 233 3.55 8.68 10.99
C SER A 233 2.79 7.67 10.14
N GLN A 234 2.50 8.10 8.91
CA GLN A 234 1.94 7.30 7.83
C GLN A 234 2.93 7.26 6.66
N PHE A 235 2.89 6.22 5.84
CA PHE A 235 3.72 6.15 4.64
C PHE A 235 3.24 7.13 3.56
N SER A 236 4.21 7.67 2.82
CA SER A 236 3.97 8.61 1.72
C SER A 236 3.34 7.90 0.52
N VAL A 237 2.54 8.65 -0.22
CA VAL A 237 1.79 8.16 -1.39
C VAL A 237 1.98 9.09 -2.59
N ASP A 238 3.06 9.88 -2.55
CA ASP A 238 3.39 10.82 -3.60
C ASP A 238 3.63 10.10 -4.93
N GLY A 239 3.18 10.75 -6.01
CA GLY A 239 3.18 10.15 -7.34
C GLY A 239 2.10 9.08 -7.58
N CYS A 240 1.29 8.71 -6.59
CA CYS A 240 0.15 7.83 -6.82
C CYS A 240 -1.06 8.57 -7.38
N VAL A 241 -1.81 7.90 -8.26
CA VAL A 241 -3.16 8.30 -8.67
C VAL A 241 -4.23 7.54 -7.90
N GLY A 242 -5.43 8.12 -7.78
CA GLY A 242 -6.62 7.43 -7.25
C GLY A 242 -6.65 7.25 -5.73
N THR A 243 -5.84 7.98 -4.97
CA THR A 243 -5.91 8.01 -3.50
C THR A 243 -7.31 8.44 -3.06
N PRO A 244 -8.08 7.60 -2.34
CA PRO A 244 -9.38 8.00 -1.81
C PRO A 244 -9.23 9.17 -0.84
N SER A 245 -10.15 10.14 -0.88
CA SER A 245 -10.15 11.31 0.02
C SER A 245 -10.53 10.99 1.47
N GLY A 246 -10.67 9.71 1.83
CA GLY A 246 -10.99 9.26 3.19
C GLY A 246 -11.32 7.76 3.27
N PRO A 247 -11.67 7.26 4.48
CA PRO A 247 -11.99 5.85 4.74
C PRO A 247 -13.37 5.42 4.26
N SER A 248 -14.20 6.36 3.78
CA SER A 248 -15.39 6.02 3.01
C SER A 248 -14.93 5.44 1.68
N GLY A 249 -14.61 4.13 1.65
CA GLY A 249 -14.61 3.36 0.41
C GLY A 249 -15.83 3.82 -0.38
N GLY A 250 -15.61 4.33 -1.57
CA GLY A 250 -16.57 5.23 -2.17
C GLY A 250 -16.21 5.38 -3.61
N LEU A 251 -17.17 4.99 -4.46
CA LEU A 251 -17.23 5.17 -5.90
C LEU A 251 -15.99 5.85 -6.45
N GLY A 252 -15.10 5.08 -7.05
CA GLY A 252 -13.98 5.69 -7.77
C GLY A 252 -14.56 6.66 -8.81
N SER A 253 -13.81 7.72 -9.12
CA SER A 253 -14.23 8.68 -10.15
C SER A 253 -14.64 7.93 -11.43
N PRO A 254 -15.60 8.46 -12.21
CA PRO A 254 -15.92 7.89 -13.51
C PRO A 254 -14.63 7.64 -14.28
N SER A 255 -14.50 6.44 -14.84
CA SER A 255 -13.37 6.08 -15.70
C SER A 255 -13.49 6.88 -17.00
N THR A 256 -13.18 8.17 -16.99
CA THR A 256 -12.64 8.79 -18.20
C THR A 256 -11.34 8.04 -18.42
N GLY A 257 -11.18 7.42 -19.59
CA GLY A 257 -10.00 6.64 -19.98
C GLY A 257 -8.74 7.48 -20.00
N ALA A 258 -8.31 7.94 -18.82
CA ALA A 258 -7.04 8.56 -18.57
C ALA A 258 -6.04 7.48 -18.92
N SER A 259 -5.48 7.61 -20.12
CA SER A 259 -4.20 7.05 -20.46
C SER A 259 -3.33 7.18 -19.22
N ILE A 260 -3.01 6.04 -18.61
CA ILE A 260 -1.88 5.96 -17.69
C ILE A 260 -0.70 6.26 -18.61
N GLY A 261 -0.38 7.54 -18.77
CA GLY A 261 0.76 7.98 -19.51
C GLY A 261 1.95 7.28 -18.87
N THR A 262 2.75 6.60 -19.68
CA THR A 262 4.11 6.26 -19.28
C THR A 262 4.73 7.52 -18.68
N PRO A 263 5.45 7.45 -17.54
CA PRO A 263 6.03 8.63 -16.92
C PRO A 263 6.74 9.44 -17.99
N SER A 264 6.20 10.60 -18.31
CA SER A 264 6.80 11.46 -19.30
C SER A 264 8.08 12.00 -18.66
N ASP A 265 9.22 11.51 -19.15
CA ASP A 265 10.57 12.08 -18.96
C ASP A 265 10.68 13.50 -19.57
N ALA A 266 9.68 14.36 -19.34
CA ALA A 266 9.64 15.73 -19.86
C ALA A 266 10.51 16.68 -19.03
N SER A 267 10.82 16.34 -17.78
CA SER A 267 11.76 17.08 -16.94
C SER A 267 13.22 16.91 -17.39
N SER A 268 13.53 15.82 -18.11
CA SER A 268 14.85 15.59 -18.69
C SER A 268 15.11 16.51 -19.90
N LEU A 269 14.17 16.59 -20.84
CA LEU A 269 14.34 17.33 -22.10
C LEU A 269 14.40 18.85 -21.95
N THR A 270 13.63 19.42 -21.01
CA THR A 270 13.65 20.86 -20.73
C THR A 270 15.00 21.31 -20.16
N LEU A 271 15.70 20.45 -19.43
CA LEU A 271 17.00 20.76 -18.85
C LEU A 271 18.14 20.68 -19.88
N TYR A 272 18.11 19.71 -20.82
CA TYR A 272 19.07 19.66 -21.93
C TYR A 272 18.98 20.87 -22.87
N ALA A 273 17.76 21.42 -23.07
CA ALA A 273 17.56 22.64 -23.86
C ALA A 273 18.17 23.87 -23.16
N LEU A 274 18.00 23.99 -21.85
CA LEU A 274 18.66 25.04 -21.05
C LEU A 274 20.18 24.88 -21.04
N PHE A 275 20.69 23.66 -20.98
CA PHE A 275 22.13 23.36 -21.07
C PHE A 275 22.72 23.80 -22.42
N SER A 276 22.02 23.54 -23.53
CA SER A 276 22.46 23.96 -24.87
C SER A 276 22.46 25.49 -25.03
N LEU A 277 21.45 26.20 -24.52
CA LEU A 277 21.44 27.67 -24.56
C LEU A 277 22.54 28.28 -23.69
N THR A 278 22.82 27.70 -22.52
CA THR A 278 23.81 28.25 -21.57
C THR A 278 25.23 28.03 -22.07
N ILE A 279 25.53 26.87 -22.67
CA ILE A 279 26.82 26.63 -23.35
C ILE A 279 26.97 27.55 -24.55
N LEU A 280 25.91 27.75 -25.35
CA LEU A 280 25.95 28.67 -26.50
C LEU A 280 26.26 30.11 -26.05
N PHE A 281 25.67 30.57 -24.93
CA PHE A 281 25.96 31.88 -24.34
C PHE A 281 27.42 32.00 -23.86
N LEU A 282 27.98 30.94 -23.27
CA LEU A 282 29.38 30.90 -22.82
C LEU A 282 30.38 30.88 -23.99
N VAL A 283 30.06 30.21 -25.10
CA VAL A 283 30.88 30.24 -26.31
C VAL A 283 30.87 31.62 -26.98
N MET A 284 29.75 32.36 -26.89
CA MET A 284 29.64 33.72 -27.44
C MET A 284 30.35 34.80 -26.61
N LEU A 285 30.75 34.50 -25.37
CA LEU A 285 31.42 35.44 -24.46
C LEU A 285 32.95 35.32 -24.47
N ASN A 286 33.51 34.42 -25.27
CA ASN A 286 34.95 34.30 -25.56
C ASN A 286 35.23 34.69 -27.02
#